data_AF-A0A551ZEV3-F1
#
_entry.id   AF-A0A551ZEV3-F1
#
_cell.length_a   1.000
_cell.length_b   1.000
_cell.length_c   1.000
_cell.angle_alpha   90.00
_cell.angle_beta   90.00
_cell.angle_gamma   90.00
#
_symmetry.space_group_name_H-M   'P 1'
#
loop_
_entity.id
_entity.type
_entity.pdbx_description
1 polymer ?
#
loop_
_entity_poly.entity_id
_entity_poly.type
_entity_poly.pdbx_seq_one_letter_code
_entity_poly.pdbx_strand_id
1 'polypeptide(L)'
;MTKGESPISKETIKSLTLDIEGSLLSFDKFIKAQEQLAILLHEVDKTLANKNRPLINWRISQVHSGSIHLTLEGMPQDQITPSQISEVIKTVERGIVTILEHPIRPKYFSDRALESARSLAILK
;
A
#
# COMPACT_ATOMS: atom_id res chain seq x y z
N MET A 1 15.77 19.99 30.44
CA MET A 1 15.04 18.70 30.38
C MET A 1 14.32 18.63 29.04
N THR A 2 14.99 18.14 28.02
CA THR A 2 14.42 17.91 26.68
C THR A 2 13.61 16.62 26.72
N LYS A 3 12.32 16.70 26.35
CA LYS A 3 11.43 15.55 26.22
C LYS A 3 12.07 14.54 25.26
N GLY A 4 12.32 13.34 25.75
CA GLY A 4 12.79 12.23 24.94
C GLY A 4 11.77 11.93 23.85
N GLU A 5 12.23 12.01 22.60
CA GLU A 5 11.58 11.31 21.50
C GLU A 5 11.64 9.81 21.84
N SER A 6 10.48 9.22 22.10
CA SER A 6 10.37 7.78 22.30
C SER A 6 10.86 7.11 21.01
N PRO A 7 11.86 6.21 21.05
CA PRO A 7 12.25 5.48 19.87
C PRO A 7 11.08 4.55 19.52
N ILE A 8 10.39 4.83 18.41
CA ILE A 8 9.49 3.84 17.82
C ILE A 8 10.40 2.64 17.52
N SER A 9 10.31 1.60 18.34
CA SER A 9 11.11 0.39 18.16
C SER A 9 10.83 -0.15 16.76
N LYS A 10 11.89 -0.45 15.99
CA LYS A 10 11.80 -0.95 14.61
C LYS A 10 10.88 -2.17 14.46
N GLU A 11 10.57 -2.90 15.53
CA GLU A 11 9.63 -4.02 15.54
C GLU A 11 8.16 -3.63 15.29
N THR A 12 7.81 -2.35 15.36
CA THR A 12 6.42 -1.88 15.32
C THR A 12 5.98 -1.36 13.95
N ILE A 13 6.93 -1.02 13.06
CA ILE A 13 6.64 -0.40 11.77
C ILE A 13 6.30 -1.50 10.76
N LYS A 14 5.15 -1.38 10.10
CA LYS A 14 4.72 -2.31 9.03
C LYS A 14 4.93 -1.65 7.68
N SER A 15 5.56 -2.39 6.79
CA SER A 15 5.89 -1.93 5.45
C SER A 15 5.34 -2.87 4.38
N LEU A 16 5.13 -2.30 3.21
CA LEU A 16 4.79 -3.00 1.98
C LEU A 16 5.79 -2.57 0.90
N THR A 17 6.33 -3.52 0.16
CA THR A 17 7.20 -3.26 -0.99
C THR A 17 6.46 -3.59 -2.28
N LEU A 18 6.47 -2.65 -3.23
CA LEU A 18 6.07 -2.87 -4.61
C LEU A 18 7.31 -3.10 -5.46
N ASP A 19 7.40 -4.30 -6.03
CA ASP A 19 8.43 -4.68 -6.98
C ASP A 19 7.87 -4.60 -8.41
N ILE A 20 8.48 -3.77 -9.25
CA ILE A 20 8.15 -3.66 -10.67
C ILE A 20 9.33 -4.17 -11.49
N GLU A 21 9.16 -5.34 -12.10
CA GLU A 21 10.15 -5.95 -12.99
C GLU A 21 10.15 -5.26 -14.36
N GLY A 22 11.33 -4.81 -14.81
CA GLY A 22 11.53 -4.18 -16.11
C GLY A 22 12.79 -3.34 -16.13
N SER A 23 13.56 -3.38 -17.23
CA SER A 23 14.86 -2.69 -17.31
C SER A 23 14.74 -1.16 -17.34
N LEU A 24 13.59 -0.62 -17.75
CA LEU A 24 13.33 0.83 -17.87
C LEU A 24 11.84 1.14 -17.67
N LEU A 25 11.38 1.32 -16.43
CA LEU A 25 10.07 1.94 -16.20
C LEU A 25 10.18 3.45 -16.45
N SER A 26 9.38 3.98 -17.38
CA SER A 26 9.34 5.42 -17.62
C SER A 26 8.87 6.18 -16.37
N PHE A 27 9.35 7.42 -16.19
CA PHE A 27 8.95 8.30 -15.09
C PHE A 27 7.42 8.43 -14.94
N ASP A 28 6.69 8.62 -16.05
CA ASP A 28 5.23 8.75 -16.04
C ASP A 28 4.53 7.47 -15.53
N LYS A 29 5.01 6.29 -15.96
CA LYS A 29 4.53 5.00 -15.44
C LYS A 29 4.84 4.84 -13.94
N PHE A 30 5.99 5.32 -13.47
CA PHE A 30 6.34 5.27 -12.05
C PHE A 30 5.45 6.17 -11.19
N ILE A 31 5.15 7.39 -11.66
CA ILE A 31 4.17 8.27 -10.99
C ILE A 31 2.81 7.57 -10.94
N LYS A 32 2.35 7.03 -12.07
CA LYS A 32 1.06 6.37 -12.13
C LYS A 32 0.99 5.14 -11.23
N ALA A 33 2.07 4.35 -11.14
CA ALA A 33 2.15 3.23 -10.20
C ALA A 33 1.95 3.69 -8.75
N GLN A 34 2.64 4.75 -8.35
CA GLN A 34 2.53 5.31 -7.00
C GLN A 34 1.11 5.80 -6.71
N GLU A 35 0.48 6.52 -7.66
CA GLU A 35 -0.89 7.00 -7.53
C GLU A 35 -1.89 5.85 -7.36
N GLN A 36 -1.80 4.81 -8.19
CA GLN A 36 -2.71 3.68 -8.12
C GLN A 36 -2.47 2.85 -6.83
N LEU A 37 -1.22 2.71 -6.39
CA LEU A 37 -0.94 2.04 -5.12
C LEU A 37 -1.53 2.82 -3.94
N ALA A 38 -1.38 4.15 -3.93
CA ALA A 38 -1.94 5.01 -2.89
C ALA A 38 -3.48 4.92 -2.85
N ILE A 39 -4.14 4.97 -4.01
CA ILE A 39 -5.61 4.81 -4.11
C ILE A 39 -6.03 3.45 -3.54
N LEU A 40 -5.36 2.37 -3.95
CA LEU A 40 -5.69 1.02 -3.50
C LEU A 40 -5.57 0.89 -1.97
N LEU A 41 -4.46 1.34 -1.39
CA LEU A 41 -4.23 1.29 0.06
C LEU A 41 -5.30 2.10 0.82
N HIS A 42 -5.62 3.31 0.37
CA HIS A 42 -6.64 4.14 1.02
C HIS A 42 -8.05 3.56 0.93
N GLU A 43 -8.42 2.97 -0.21
CA GLU A 43 -9.75 2.38 -0.38
C GLU A 43 -9.94 1.13 0.48
N VAL A 44 -8.91 0.26 0.57
CA VAL A 44 -8.95 -0.94 1.42
C VAL A 44 -8.97 -0.55 2.90
N ASP A 45 -8.15 0.41 3.33
CA ASP A 45 -8.13 0.93 4.71
C ASP A 45 -9.51 1.46 5.13
N LYS A 46 -10.11 2.34 4.32
CA LYS A 46 -11.47 2.85 4.55
C LYS A 46 -12.50 1.73 4.70
N THR A 47 -12.44 0.73 3.82
CA THR A 47 -13.41 -0.36 3.79
C THR A 47 -13.26 -1.28 5.01
N LEU A 48 -12.03 -1.63 5.39
CA LEU A 48 -11.75 -2.44 6.58
C LEU A 48 -12.13 -1.70 7.88
N ALA A 49 -11.81 -0.41 7.97
CA ALA A 49 -12.14 0.40 9.14
C ALA A 49 -13.63 0.79 9.21
N ASN A 50 -14.39 0.56 8.14
CA ASN A 50 -15.74 1.08 7.95
C ASN A 50 -15.80 2.61 8.21
N LYS A 51 -14.89 3.35 7.56
CA LYS A 51 -14.75 4.82 7.68
C LYS A 51 -14.72 5.46 6.29
N ASN A 52 -15.11 6.74 6.25
CA ASN A 52 -15.07 7.54 5.01
C ASN A 52 -13.72 8.21 4.75
N ARG A 53 -12.76 8.10 5.68
CA ARG A 53 -11.40 8.64 5.56
C ARG A 53 -10.37 7.53 5.86
N PRO A 54 -9.22 7.50 5.17
CA PRO A 54 -8.13 6.62 5.56
C PRO A 54 -7.64 6.99 6.95
N LEU A 55 -7.19 5.99 7.70
CA LEU A 55 -6.63 6.12 9.03
C LEU A 55 -5.10 5.91 9.02
N ILE A 56 -4.56 5.32 7.94
CA ILE A 56 -3.12 5.07 7.77
C ILE A 56 -2.50 6.10 6.81
N ASN A 57 -1.43 6.75 7.27
CA ASN A 57 -0.53 7.53 6.43
C ASN A 57 0.57 6.65 5.86
N TRP A 58 0.82 6.70 4.57
CA TRP A 58 1.93 5.96 3.96
C TRP A 58 3.09 6.91 3.67
N ARG A 59 4.30 6.54 4.07
CA ARG A 59 5.53 7.26 3.70
C ARG A 59 6.44 6.37 2.89
N ILE A 60 7.11 6.95 1.90
CA ILE A 60 8.18 6.26 1.17
C ILE A 60 9.37 6.11 2.12
N SER A 61 9.78 4.88 2.39
CA SER A 61 10.96 4.62 3.22
C SER A 61 12.19 4.27 2.38
N GLN A 62 12.01 3.61 1.22
CA GLN A 62 13.10 3.21 0.33
C GLN A 62 12.67 3.22 -1.13
N VAL A 63 13.59 3.63 -2.01
CA VAL A 63 13.47 3.55 -3.48
C VAL A 63 14.82 3.07 -4.04
N HIS A 64 14.82 2.00 -4.85
CA HIS A 64 16.01 1.52 -5.54
C HIS A 64 15.87 1.67 -7.06
N SER A 65 16.97 2.06 -7.73
CA SER A 65 17.04 2.21 -9.20
C SER A 65 17.41 0.89 -9.88
N GLY A 66 16.80 0.60 -11.03
CA GLY A 66 16.93 -0.68 -11.75
C GLY A 66 15.54 -1.28 -11.91
N SER A 67 15.32 -2.48 -11.37
CA SER A 67 13.98 -2.90 -10.94
C SER A 67 13.49 -1.92 -9.88
N ILE A 68 12.31 -1.33 -10.09
CA ILE A 68 11.81 -0.34 -9.15
C ILE A 68 11.30 -1.09 -7.93
N HIS A 69 12.02 -0.90 -6.83
CA HIS A 69 11.64 -1.37 -5.50
C HIS A 69 11.17 -0.16 -4.69
N LEU A 70 9.86 -0.05 -4.48
CA LEU A 70 9.26 1.02 -3.68
C LEU A 70 8.75 0.44 -2.36
N THR A 71 9.37 0.84 -1.25
CA THR A 71 8.90 0.45 0.09
C THR A 71 8.10 1.58 0.72
N LEU A 72 6.87 1.29 1.12
CA LEU A 72 5.99 2.17 1.87
C LEU A 72 5.89 1.70 3.32
N GLU A 73 5.96 2.62 4.27
CA GLU A 73 5.71 2.37 5.70
C GLU A 73 4.38 2.98 6.13
N GLY A 74 3.56 2.19 6.81
CA GLY A 74 2.30 2.63 7.39
C GLY A 74 2.52 3.35 8.72
N MET A 75 2.13 4.61 8.78
CA MET A 75 2.13 5.49 9.94
C MET A 75 0.69 5.68 10.45
N PRO A 76 0.37 5.34 11.70
CA PRO A 76 -0.98 5.54 12.22
C PRO A 76 -1.31 7.04 12.36
N GLN A 77 -2.50 7.46 11.93
CA GLN A 77 -3.03 8.81 12.23
C GLN A 77 -3.88 8.85 13.51
N ASP A 78 -4.53 7.73 13.89
CA ASP A 78 -5.40 7.58 15.07
C ASP A 78 -4.86 6.48 16.03
N GLN A 79 -5.64 6.01 17.03
CA GLN A 79 -5.30 4.86 17.90
C GLN A 79 -5.38 3.50 17.16
N ILE A 80 -4.63 3.38 16.07
CA ILE A 80 -4.62 2.19 15.21
C ILE A 80 -3.43 1.33 15.61
N THR A 81 -3.68 0.04 15.71
CA THR A 81 -2.68 -0.94 16.09
C THR A 81 -1.85 -1.41 14.90
N PRO A 82 -0.60 -1.86 15.09
CA PRO A 82 0.22 -2.43 14.01
C PRO A 82 -0.42 -3.65 13.33
N SER A 83 -1.27 -4.40 14.05
CA SER A 83 -2.01 -5.53 13.49
C SER A 83 -3.05 -5.08 12.45
N GLN A 84 -3.71 -3.92 12.65
CA GLN A 84 -4.63 -3.35 11.67
C GLN A 84 -3.89 -2.90 10.40
N ILE A 85 -2.71 -2.27 10.53
CA ILE A 85 -1.86 -1.94 9.37
C ILE A 85 -1.47 -3.23 8.62
N SER A 86 -1.12 -4.28 9.37
CA SER A 86 -0.80 -5.59 8.80
C SER A 86 -2.00 -6.22 8.08
N GLU A 87 -3.22 -6.00 8.55
CA GLU A 87 -4.44 -6.52 7.93
C GLU A 87 -4.74 -5.83 6.59
N VAL A 88 -4.51 -4.52 6.49
CA VAL A 88 -4.60 -3.78 5.22
C VAL A 88 -3.61 -4.35 4.22
N ILE A 89 -2.34 -4.51 4.60
CA ILE A 89 -1.27 -5.08 3.76
C ILE A 89 -1.68 -6.46 3.25
N LYS A 90 -2.03 -7.39 4.16
CA LYS A 90 -2.45 -8.75 3.80
C LYS A 90 -3.71 -8.80 2.94
N THR A 91 -4.61 -7.83 3.08
CA THR A 91 -5.83 -7.76 2.28
C THR A 91 -5.53 -7.31 0.86
N VAL A 92 -4.64 -6.34 0.70
CA VAL A 92 -4.15 -5.90 -0.62
C VAL A 92 -3.39 -7.03 -1.31
N GLU A 93 -2.41 -7.66 -0.64
CA GLU A 93 -1.63 -8.78 -1.18
C GLU A 93 -2.53 -9.91 -1.68
N ARG A 94 -3.44 -10.40 -0.83
CA ARG A 94 -4.38 -11.46 -1.20
C ARG A 94 -5.33 -11.02 -2.32
N GLY A 95 -5.74 -9.76 -2.33
CA GLY A 95 -6.64 -9.24 -3.36
C GLY A 95 -5.97 -9.16 -4.74
N ILE A 96 -4.70 -8.76 -4.79
CA ILE A 96 -3.91 -8.78 -6.03
C ILE A 96 -3.78 -10.22 -6.54
N VAL A 97 -3.39 -11.17 -5.69
CA VAL A 97 -3.32 -12.60 -6.05
C VAL A 97 -4.66 -13.10 -6.57
N THR A 98 -5.76 -12.78 -5.89
CA THR A 98 -7.12 -13.17 -6.30
C THR A 98 -7.45 -12.68 -7.70
N ILE A 99 -7.15 -11.42 -8.04
CA ILE A 99 -7.41 -10.84 -9.37
C ILE A 99 -6.58 -11.51 -10.46
N LEU A 100 -5.33 -11.88 -10.14
CA LEU A 100 -4.42 -12.53 -11.08
C LEU A 100 -4.84 -13.98 -11.38
N GLU A 101 -5.31 -14.71 -10.37
CA GLU A 101 -5.69 -16.12 -10.50
C GLU A 101 -7.14 -16.30 -10.95
N HIS A 102 -8.04 -15.38 -10.57
CA HIS A 102 -9.48 -15.52 -10.76
C HIS A 102 -10.15 -14.18 -11.16
N PRO A 103 -11.13 -14.17 -12.07
CA PRO A 103 -11.83 -12.95 -12.48
C PRO A 103 -12.92 -12.52 -11.49
N ILE A 104 -12.68 -12.69 -10.18
CA ILE A 104 -13.63 -12.32 -9.11
C ILE A 104 -13.14 -11.08 -8.36
N ARG A 105 -14.09 -10.30 -7.82
CA ARG A 105 -13.77 -9.15 -6.98
C ARG A 105 -13.23 -9.61 -5.62
N PRO A 106 -12.06 -9.14 -5.17
CA PRO A 106 -11.57 -9.42 -3.83
C PRO A 106 -12.45 -8.82 -2.72
N LYS A 107 -12.47 -9.50 -1.57
CA LYS A 107 -13.14 -8.99 -0.38
C LYS A 107 -12.51 -7.65 0.03
N TYR A 108 -13.36 -6.67 0.37
CA TYR A 108 -12.99 -5.30 0.77
C TYR A 108 -12.45 -4.37 -0.34
N PHE A 109 -12.51 -4.78 -1.60
CA PHE A 109 -12.17 -3.90 -2.72
C PHE A 109 -13.43 -3.15 -3.19
N SER A 110 -13.42 -1.82 -3.02
CA SER A 110 -14.37 -0.93 -3.70
C SER A 110 -14.16 -0.96 -5.22
N ASP A 111 -15.09 -0.39 -5.99
CA ASP A 111 -14.94 -0.27 -7.46
C ASP A 111 -13.63 0.43 -7.83
N ARG A 112 -13.34 1.51 -7.10
CA ARG A 112 -12.11 2.29 -7.27
C ARG A 112 -10.87 1.49 -6.89
N ALA A 113 -10.91 0.71 -5.81
CA ALA A 113 -9.80 -0.19 -5.44
C ALA A 113 -9.54 -1.22 -6.55
N LEU A 114 -10.60 -1.79 -7.13
CA LEU A 114 -10.51 -2.79 -8.19
C LEU A 114 -9.91 -2.21 -9.47
N GLU A 115 -10.36 -1.03 -9.88
CA GLU A 115 -9.80 -0.30 -11.02
C GLU A 115 -8.31 0.03 -10.81
N SER A 116 -7.96 0.46 -9.61
CA SER A 116 -6.59 0.78 -9.23
C SER A 116 -5.67 -0.42 -9.29
N ALA A 117 -6.10 -1.56 -8.73
CA ALA A 117 -5.35 -2.81 -8.75
C ALA A 117 -5.15 -3.34 -10.18
N ARG A 118 -6.17 -3.24 -11.05
CA ARG A 118 -6.05 -3.60 -12.47
C ARG A 118 -5.08 -2.69 -13.20
N SER A 119 -5.14 -1.39 -12.92
CA SER A 119 -4.23 -0.42 -13.51
C SER A 119 -2.78 -0.72 -13.15
N LEU A 120 -2.49 -1.10 -11.90
CA LEU A 120 -1.17 -1.54 -11.47
C LEU A 120 -0.67 -2.77 -12.26
N ALA A 121 -1.54 -3.76 -12.48
CA ALA A 121 -1.17 -4.99 -13.19
C ALA A 121 -0.80 -4.77 -14.66
N ILE A 122 -1.29 -3.69 -15.28
CA ILE A 122 -1.06 -3.37 -16.70
C ILE A 122 0.20 -2.51 -16.90
N LEU A 123 0.86 -2.04 -15.83
CA LEU A 123 2.06 -1.17 -15.90
C LEU A 123 3.35 -1.88 -16.36
N LYS A 124 3.25 -3.08 -16.94
CA LYS A 124 4.36 -3.77 -17.62
C LYS A 124 5.00 -2.91 -18.72
#